data_AF-A0A7S1VNY2-F1
#
_entry.id   AF-A0A7S1VNY2-F1
#
_cell.length_a   1.000
_cell.length_b   1.000
_cell.length_c   1.000
_cell.angle_alpha   90.00
_cell.angle_beta   90.00
_cell.angle_gamma   90.00
#
_symmetry.space_group_name_H-M   'P 1'
#
loop_
_entity.id
_entity.type
_entity.pdbx_description
1 polymer ?
#
loop_
_entity_poly.entity_id
_entity_poly.type
_entity_poly.pdbx_seq_one_letter_code
_entity_poly.pdbx_strand_id
1 'polypeptide(L)'
;FYVKYRNKFWNLLAKSLLYNPMLPGHVVASFAKRLLRVTLAAPPPAALFSLALVSNLLRKFPEAMSCLIHRSGGDEMEDPFDGETSDPAKTRALESSLWELHVLERHYFAPIATMAKSIGRDEDKTPMHNLDDFLSLTYKALFDQERKRKRK
;
A
#
# COMPACT_ATOMS: atom_id res chain seq x y z
N PHE A 1 -0.44 10.50 9.44
CA PHE A 1 -0.73 9.23 10.17
C PHE A 1 -1.09 9.38 11.66
N TYR A 2 -0.74 10.48 12.34
CA TYR A 2 -0.85 10.64 13.80
C TYR A 2 -2.12 11.35 14.31
N VAL A 3 -3.16 11.49 13.47
CA VAL A 3 -4.35 12.30 13.76
C VAL A 3 -5.46 11.46 14.41
N LYS A 4 -6.21 12.05 15.36
CA LYS A 4 -7.28 11.42 16.14
C LYS A 4 -8.38 10.74 15.30
N TYR A 5 -8.72 11.30 14.14
CA TYR A 5 -9.78 10.79 13.25
C TYR A 5 -9.26 10.02 12.04
N ARG A 6 -8.03 9.49 12.10
CA ARG A 6 -7.42 8.75 10.99
C ARG A 6 -8.31 7.62 10.45
N ASN A 7 -9.02 6.90 11.32
CA ASN A 7 -9.84 5.75 10.90
C ASN A 7 -10.97 6.16 9.96
N LYS A 8 -11.60 7.32 10.18
CA LYS A 8 -12.63 7.85 9.28
C LYS A 8 -12.04 8.21 7.92
N PHE A 9 -10.88 8.87 7.92
CA PHE A 9 -10.17 9.22 6.70
C PHE A 9 -9.79 7.98 5.89
N TRP A 10 -9.18 6.98 6.54
CA TRP A 10 -8.77 5.73 5.89
C TRP A 10 -9.95 4.96 5.32
N ASN A 11 -11.08 4.92 6.04
CA ASN A 11 -12.30 4.30 5.52
C ASN A 11 -12.85 5.02 4.29
N LEU A 12 -12.87 6.35 4.31
CA LEU A 12 -13.32 7.13 3.17
C LEU A 12 -12.39 6.97 1.97
N LEU A 13 -11.07 6.99 2.21
CA LEU A 13 -10.06 6.80 1.17
C LEU A 13 -10.14 5.41 0.54
N ALA A 14 -10.24 4.36 1.37
CA ALA A 14 -10.46 3.01 0.90
C ALA A 14 -11.73 2.93 0.06
N LYS A 15 -12.82 3.55 0.54
CA LYS A 15 -14.08 3.53 -0.19
C LYS A 15 -14.01 4.25 -1.53
N SER A 16 -13.37 5.42 -1.59
CA SER A 16 -13.25 6.19 -2.81
C SER A 16 -12.44 5.46 -3.87
N LEU A 17 -11.33 4.80 -3.49
CA LEU A 17 -10.44 4.13 -4.43
C LEU A 17 -10.94 2.73 -4.82
N LEU A 18 -11.52 1.97 -3.87
CA LEU A 18 -11.95 0.58 -4.11
C LEU A 18 -13.37 0.43 -4.63
N TYR A 19 -14.33 1.30 -4.30
CA TYR A 19 -15.72 1.12 -4.77
C TYR A 19 -16.06 1.90 -6.03
N ASN A 20 -15.26 2.89 -6.44
CA ASN A 20 -15.51 3.62 -7.66
C ASN A 20 -15.01 2.83 -8.89
N PRO A 21 -15.88 2.46 -9.85
CA PRO A 21 -15.48 1.74 -11.06
C PRO A 21 -14.90 2.64 -12.16
N MET A 22 -15.13 3.96 -12.10
CA MET A 22 -14.76 4.92 -13.15
C MET A 22 -13.42 5.62 -12.89
N LEU A 23 -12.62 5.11 -11.95
CA LEU A 23 -11.32 5.70 -11.65
C LEU A 23 -10.27 5.31 -12.70
N PRO A 24 -9.59 6.28 -13.31
CA PRO A 24 -8.48 5.98 -14.21
C PRO A 24 -7.33 5.31 -13.48
N GLY A 25 -6.72 4.28 -14.10
CA GLY A 25 -5.63 3.52 -13.49
C GLY A 25 -4.42 4.37 -13.08
N HIS A 26 -4.11 5.42 -13.85
CA HIS A 26 -3.00 6.34 -13.54
C HIS A 26 -3.24 7.15 -12.25
N VAL A 27 -4.49 7.51 -11.94
CA VAL A 27 -4.86 8.18 -10.69
C VAL A 27 -4.71 7.21 -9.52
N VAL A 28 -5.16 5.97 -9.69
CA VAL A 28 -5.00 4.95 -8.64
C VAL A 28 -3.52 4.71 -8.38
N ALA A 29 -2.69 4.66 -9.42
CA ALA A 29 -1.25 4.48 -9.33
C ALA A 29 -0.57 5.62 -8.56
N SER A 30 -0.97 6.87 -8.82
CA SER A 30 -0.42 8.02 -8.10
C SER A 30 -0.79 8.03 -6.62
N PHE A 31 -2.04 7.65 -6.29
CA PHE A 31 -2.43 7.45 -4.90
C PHE A 31 -1.65 6.31 -4.23
N ALA A 32 -1.49 5.16 -4.89
CA ALA A 32 -0.76 4.02 -4.33
C ALA A 32 0.72 4.35 -4.10
N LYS A 33 1.40 4.97 -5.08
CA LYS A 33 2.79 5.39 -5.00
C LYS A 33 3.02 6.43 -3.90
N ARG A 34 2.19 7.49 -3.85
CA ARG A 34 2.26 8.49 -2.78
C ARG A 34 1.98 7.87 -1.42
N LEU A 35 1.01 6.97 -1.31
CA LEU A 35 0.69 6.28 -0.06
C LEU A 35 1.87 5.46 0.45
N LEU A 36 2.54 4.70 -0.42
CA LEU A 36 3.72 3.91 -0.06
C LEU A 36 4.92 4.77 0.33
N ARG A 37 5.17 5.88 -0.38
CA ARG A 37 6.20 6.87 0.00
C ARG A 37 5.99 7.37 1.43
N VAL A 38 4.77 7.78 1.78
CA VAL A 38 4.48 8.26 3.15
C VAL A 38 4.50 7.09 4.15
N THR A 39 4.22 5.86 3.71
CA THR A 39 4.26 4.65 4.55
C THR A 39 5.66 4.36 5.10
N LEU A 40 6.72 4.72 4.37
CA LEU A 40 8.10 4.54 4.84
C LEU A 40 8.42 5.31 6.14
N ALA A 41 7.72 6.44 6.36
CA ALA A 41 7.84 7.22 7.59
C ALA A 41 6.67 6.97 8.58
N ALA A 42 5.79 6.02 8.27
CA ALA A 42 4.55 5.79 9.02
C ALA A 42 4.75 4.79 10.18
N PRO A 43 3.89 4.86 11.21
CA PRO A 43 3.88 3.84 12.26
C PRO A 43 3.39 2.48 11.73
N PRO A 44 3.84 1.33 12.31
CA PRO A 44 3.49 -0.02 11.84
C PRO A 44 1.99 -0.31 11.66
N PRO A 45 1.07 0.10 12.55
CA PRO A 45 -0.36 -0.13 12.33
C PRO A 45 -0.85 0.48 11.02
N ALA A 46 -0.30 1.64 10.65
CA ALA A 46 -0.70 2.33 9.45
C ALA A 46 0.00 1.81 8.20
N ALA A 47 1.22 1.28 8.35
CA ALA A 47 1.90 0.55 7.29
C ALA A 47 1.13 -0.72 6.91
N LEU A 48 0.65 -1.49 7.89
CA LEU A 48 -0.21 -2.65 7.63
C LEU A 48 -1.49 -2.28 6.85
N PHE A 49 -2.18 -1.23 7.27
CA PHE A 49 -3.36 -0.74 6.55
C PHE A 49 -3.02 -0.34 5.11
N SER A 50 -1.93 0.41 4.93
CA SER A 50 -1.51 0.91 3.62
C SER A 50 -1.13 -0.24 2.68
N LEU A 51 -0.42 -1.25 3.18
CA LEU A 51 -0.07 -2.46 2.43
C LEU A 51 -1.32 -3.27 2.05
N ALA A 52 -2.25 -3.46 2.98
CA ALA A 52 -3.52 -4.15 2.70
C ALA A 52 -4.34 -3.41 1.63
N LEU A 53 -4.40 -2.08 1.72
CA LEU A 53 -5.07 -1.25 0.71
C LEU A 53 -4.39 -1.36 -0.65
N VAL A 54 -3.07 -1.26 -0.72
CA VAL A 54 -2.32 -1.40 -1.98
C VAL A 54 -2.52 -2.79 -2.58
N SER A 55 -2.42 -3.85 -1.79
CA SER A 55 -2.73 -5.23 -2.23
C SER A 55 -4.11 -5.33 -2.89
N ASN A 56 -5.14 -4.76 -2.24
CA ASN A 56 -6.48 -4.71 -2.78
C ASN A 56 -6.59 -3.89 -4.08
N LEU A 57 -5.86 -2.78 -4.21
CA LEU A 57 -5.84 -1.94 -5.41
C LEU A 57 -5.13 -2.63 -6.59
N LEU A 58 -4.00 -3.29 -6.33
CA LEU A 58 -3.26 -4.06 -7.35
C LEU A 58 -4.13 -5.13 -7.99
N ARG A 59 -4.92 -5.81 -7.16
CA ARG A 59 -5.83 -6.88 -7.60
C ARG A 59 -7.06 -6.37 -8.34
N LYS A 60 -7.57 -5.19 -7.99
CA LYS A 60 -8.71 -4.59 -8.67
C LYS A 60 -8.31 -4.00 -10.03
N PHE A 61 -7.10 -3.45 -10.15
CA PHE A 61 -6.60 -2.77 -11.34
C PHE A 61 -5.29 -3.40 -11.86
N PRO A 62 -5.30 -4.68 -12.28
CA PRO A 62 -4.08 -5.41 -12.61
C PRO A 62 -3.33 -4.81 -13.81
N GLU A 63 -4.04 -4.30 -14.81
CA GLU A 63 -3.44 -3.75 -16.04
C GLU A 63 -2.62 -2.49 -15.78
N ALA A 64 -3.14 -1.57 -14.96
CA ALA A 64 -2.48 -0.30 -14.64
C ALA A 64 -1.37 -0.47 -13.60
N MET A 65 -1.40 -1.55 -12.82
CA MET A 65 -0.53 -1.71 -11.65
C MET A 65 0.59 -2.74 -11.84
N SER A 66 0.42 -3.68 -12.75
CA SER A 66 1.43 -4.69 -13.07
C SER A 66 2.75 -4.05 -13.53
N CYS A 67 2.68 -2.97 -14.30
CA CYS A 67 3.85 -2.21 -14.76
C CYS A 67 4.63 -1.54 -13.62
N LEU A 68 4.04 -1.35 -12.44
CA LEU A 68 4.71 -0.77 -11.28
C LEU A 68 5.55 -1.79 -10.50
N ILE A 69 5.21 -3.09 -10.62
CA ILE A 69 5.88 -4.19 -9.92
C ILE A 69 6.91 -4.85 -10.84
N HIS A 70 6.54 -5.09 -12.10
CA HIS A 70 7.41 -5.72 -13.08
C HIS A 70 7.47 -4.87 -14.35
N ARG A 71 8.65 -4.30 -14.61
CA ARG A 71 8.97 -3.62 -15.89
C ARG A 71 9.81 -4.53 -16.75
N SER A 72 9.30 -4.85 -17.93
CA SER A 72 9.96 -5.69 -18.94
C SER A 72 10.97 -4.93 -19.81
N GLY A 73 11.22 -3.65 -19.54
CA GLY A 73 12.24 -2.86 -20.24
C GLY A 73 12.43 -1.50 -19.57
N GLY A 74 13.64 -1.22 -19.09
CA GLY A 74 14.00 0.08 -18.53
C GLY A 74 15.26 0.01 -17.67
N ASP A 75 16.41 0.26 -18.28
CA ASP A 75 17.70 0.57 -17.62
C ASP A 75 17.75 2.02 -17.08
N GLU A 76 16.64 2.75 -17.12
CA GLU A 76 16.58 4.12 -16.61
C GLU A 76 16.53 4.10 -15.08
N MET A 77 17.63 4.56 -14.47
CA MET A 77 17.83 4.54 -13.01
C MET A 77 17.08 5.67 -12.28
N GLU A 78 16.51 6.64 -13.00
CA GLU A 78 15.81 7.78 -12.40
C GLU A 78 14.30 7.56 -12.31
N ASP A 79 13.73 7.73 -11.10
CA ASP A 79 12.29 7.61 -10.81
C ASP A 79 11.56 8.88 -11.28
N PRO A 80 10.71 8.85 -12.34
CA PRO A 80 10.06 10.04 -12.89
C PRO A 80 8.88 10.56 -12.05
N PHE A 81 8.55 9.87 -10.95
CA PHE A 81 7.43 10.21 -10.09
C PHE A 81 7.60 11.56 -9.40
N ASP A 82 6.65 12.47 -9.61
CA ASP A 82 6.59 13.75 -8.90
C ASP A 82 5.57 13.69 -7.74
N GLY A 83 6.11 13.71 -6.53
CA GLY A 83 5.36 13.66 -5.28
C GLY A 83 4.81 15.00 -4.81
N GLU A 84 5.25 16.13 -5.37
CA GLU A 84 4.85 17.48 -4.92
C GLU A 84 3.65 18.02 -5.70
N THR A 85 3.39 17.50 -6.90
CA THR A 85 2.28 17.95 -7.73
C THR A 85 0.92 17.64 -7.09
N SER A 86 0.03 18.65 -7.01
CA SER A 86 -1.32 18.47 -6.44
C SER A 86 -2.25 17.62 -7.30
N ASP A 87 -2.04 17.58 -8.61
CA ASP A 87 -2.87 16.85 -9.57
C ASP A 87 -2.41 15.39 -9.70
N PRO A 88 -3.21 14.40 -9.27
CA PRO A 88 -2.83 12.99 -9.33
C PRO A 88 -2.68 12.45 -10.76
N ALA A 89 -3.18 13.18 -11.78
CA ALA A 89 -3.00 12.79 -13.18
C ALA A 89 -1.60 13.13 -13.73
N LYS A 90 -0.90 14.09 -13.11
CA LYS A 90 0.38 14.63 -13.61
C LYS A 90 1.61 14.06 -12.90
N THR A 91 1.44 13.21 -11.90
CA THR A 91 2.57 12.70 -11.09
C THR A 91 3.43 11.66 -11.82
N ARG A 92 3.03 11.22 -13.02
CA ARG A 92 3.72 10.18 -13.82
C ARG A 92 3.99 8.88 -13.05
N ALA A 93 3.03 8.46 -12.21
CA ALA A 93 3.23 7.29 -11.35
C ALA A 93 3.35 5.97 -12.14
N LEU A 94 2.62 5.80 -13.25
CA LEU A 94 2.76 4.63 -14.14
C LEU A 94 4.14 4.53 -14.78
N GLU A 95 4.83 5.67 -14.89
CA GLU A 95 6.18 5.74 -15.42
C GLU A 95 7.24 5.40 -14.34
N SER A 96 6.83 5.15 -13.09
CA SER A 96 7.70 4.78 -11.97
C SER A 96 7.54 3.32 -11.54
N SER A 97 8.39 2.86 -10.60
CA SER A 97 8.31 1.54 -9.97
C SER A 97 8.07 1.64 -8.46
N LEU A 98 7.43 0.65 -7.83
CA LEU A 98 7.14 0.66 -6.38
C LEU A 98 8.30 0.13 -5.53
N TRP A 99 9.47 0.76 -5.61
CA TRP A 99 10.65 0.36 -4.82
C TRP A 99 10.42 0.47 -3.30
N GLU A 100 9.44 1.26 -2.86
CA GLU A 100 9.05 1.38 -1.46
C GLU A 100 8.59 0.04 -0.87
N LEU A 101 7.98 -0.84 -1.68
CA LEU A 101 7.60 -2.18 -1.25
C LEU A 101 8.84 -3.02 -0.90
N HIS A 102 9.90 -2.94 -1.71
CA HIS A 102 11.15 -3.66 -1.46
C HIS A 102 11.82 -3.23 -0.15
N VAL A 103 11.72 -1.94 0.20
CA VAL A 103 12.20 -1.44 1.50
C VAL A 103 11.36 -2.02 2.66
N LEU A 104 10.04 -2.08 2.50
CA LEU A 104 9.13 -2.65 3.51
C LEU A 104 9.29 -4.16 3.68
N GLU A 105 9.80 -4.91 2.70
CA GLU A 105 10.15 -6.33 2.85
C GLU A 105 11.23 -6.57 3.92
N ARG A 106 12.05 -5.56 4.22
CA ARG A 106 13.12 -5.59 5.23
C ARG A 106 12.73 -4.89 6.54
N HIS A 107 11.45 -4.60 6.72
CA HIS A 107 10.94 -3.92 7.90
C HIS A 107 11.15 -4.76 9.18
N TYR A 108 11.45 -4.10 10.31
CA TYR A 108 11.74 -4.78 11.58
C TYR A 108 10.59 -5.63 12.11
N PHE A 109 9.35 -5.22 11.82
CA PHE A 109 8.14 -5.93 12.25
C PHE A 109 7.77 -7.00 11.22
N ALA A 110 7.91 -8.27 11.61
CA ALA A 110 7.75 -9.42 10.71
C ALA A 110 6.42 -9.46 9.92
N PRO A 111 5.24 -9.14 10.50
CA PRO A 111 3.98 -9.13 9.74
C PRO A 111 3.96 -8.14 8.56
N ILE A 112 4.63 -7.00 8.68
CA ILE A 112 4.78 -6.03 7.58
C ILE A 112 5.67 -6.62 6.50
N ALA A 113 6.82 -7.18 6.89
CA ALA A 113 7.76 -7.80 5.96
C ALA A 113 7.12 -8.96 5.18
N THR A 114 6.30 -9.80 5.83
CA THR A 114 5.58 -10.89 5.17
C THR A 114 4.52 -10.39 4.20
N MET A 115 3.77 -9.35 4.57
CA MET A 115 2.73 -8.77 3.71
C MET A 115 3.34 -8.05 2.50
N ALA A 116 4.43 -7.30 2.70
CA ALA A 116 5.15 -6.66 1.60
C ALA A 116 5.69 -7.68 0.58
N LYS A 117 6.16 -8.85 1.04
CA LYS A 117 6.65 -9.93 0.17
C LYS A 117 5.54 -10.67 -0.59
N SER A 118 4.32 -10.68 -0.05
CA SER A 118 3.19 -11.36 -0.69
C SER A 118 2.64 -10.52 -1.86
N ILE A 119 2.70 -9.20 -1.72
CA ILE A 119 2.33 -8.25 -2.76
C ILE A 119 3.17 -8.48 -4.04
N GLY A 120 2.49 -8.79 -5.15
CA GLY A 120 3.11 -9.08 -6.44
C GLY A 120 3.46 -10.55 -6.69
N ARG A 121 3.32 -11.42 -5.67
CA ARG A 121 3.50 -12.88 -5.78
C ARG A 121 2.22 -13.67 -5.53
N ASP A 122 1.25 -13.06 -4.83
CA ASP A 122 -0.02 -13.68 -4.51
C ASP A 122 -0.81 -14.00 -5.79
N GLU A 123 -1.32 -15.23 -5.88
CA GLU A 123 -2.24 -15.62 -6.96
C GLU A 123 -3.58 -14.88 -6.82
N ASP A 124 -4.24 -14.60 -7.95
CA ASP A 124 -5.53 -13.90 -8.02
C ASP A 124 -6.65 -14.53 -7.17
N LYS A 125 -6.47 -15.81 -6.79
CA LYS A 125 -7.41 -16.64 -6.02
C LYS A 125 -7.46 -16.33 -4.52
N THR A 126 -6.48 -15.63 -3.97
CA THR A 126 -6.50 -15.23 -2.55
C THR A 126 -7.68 -14.27 -2.29
N PRO A 127 -8.43 -14.30 -1.18
CA PRO A 127 -9.49 -13.32 -0.94
C PRO A 127 -8.91 -11.93 -0.66
N MET A 128 -9.65 -10.86 -0.97
CA MET A 128 -9.20 -9.48 -0.67
C MET A 128 -9.08 -9.28 0.84
N HIS A 129 -8.12 -8.46 1.27
CA HIS A 129 -7.95 -8.15 2.68
C HIS A 129 -9.13 -7.32 3.20
N ASN A 130 -9.68 -7.71 4.34
CA ASN A 130 -10.66 -6.89 5.04
C ASN A 130 -9.95 -5.70 5.71
N LEU A 131 -10.21 -4.49 5.21
CA LEU A 131 -9.53 -3.28 5.68
C LEU A 131 -9.98 -2.85 7.08
N ASP A 132 -11.19 -3.20 7.51
CA ASP A 132 -11.73 -2.82 8.82
C ASP A 132 -10.91 -3.41 9.97
N ASP A 133 -10.37 -4.62 9.77
CA ASP A 133 -9.52 -5.29 10.76
C ASP A 133 -8.25 -4.48 11.03
N PHE A 134 -7.67 -3.88 9.99
CA PHE A 134 -6.45 -3.08 10.09
C PHE A 134 -6.67 -1.67 10.65
N LEU A 135 -7.87 -1.09 10.50
CA LEU A 135 -8.20 0.25 11.01
C LEU A 135 -8.22 0.33 12.53
N SER A 136 -8.61 -0.78 13.18
CA SER A 136 -8.68 -0.88 14.63
C SER A 136 -7.29 -0.99 15.29
N LEU A 137 -6.25 -1.28 14.49
CA LEU A 137 -4.91 -1.55 15.01
C LEU A 137 -4.27 -0.29 15.62
N THR A 138 -3.86 -0.45 16.87
CA THR A 138 -3.07 0.52 17.62
C THR A 138 -1.77 -0.14 18.07
N TYR A 139 -0.78 0.66 18.45
CA TYR A 139 0.46 0.12 19.02
C TYR A 139 0.19 -0.76 20.24
N LYS A 140 -0.76 -0.38 21.09
CA LYS A 140 -1.18 -1.18 22.24
C LYS A 140 -1.73 -2.54 21.80
N ALA A 141 -2.62 -2.56 20.81
CA ALA A 141 -3.18 -3.79 20.28
C ALA A 141 -2.11 -4.70 19.66
N LEU A 142 -1.18 -4.15 18.87
CA LEU A 142 -0.06 -4.91 18.29
C LEU A 142 0.84 -5.50 19.38
N PHE A 143 1.15 -4.72 20.41
CA PHE A 143 1.95 -5.18 21.53
C PHE A 143 1.25 -6.29 22.33
N ASP A 144 -0.03 -6.11 22.64
CA ASP A 144 -0.82 -7.13 23.33
C ASP A 144 -0.96 -8.41 22.51
N GLN A 145 -1.07 -8.29 21.17
CA GLN A 145 -1.11 -9.42 20.26
C GLN A 145 0.22 -10.19 20.27
N GLU A 146 1.35 -9.49 20.18
CA GLU A 146 2.67 -10.14 20.20
C GLU A 146 2.95 -10.78 21.57
N ARG A 147 2.48 -10.17 22.67
CA ARG A 147 2.58 -10.76 24.01
C ARG A 147 1.77 -12.05 24.16
N LYS A 148 0.60 -12.13 23.52
CA LYS A 148 -0.27 -13.32 23.53
C LYS A 148 0.18 -14.40 22.55
N ARG A 149 1.03 -14.04 21.58
CA ARG A 149 1.56 -14.99 20.61
C ARG A 149 2.39 -16.04 21.33
N LYS A 150 1.91 -17.28 21.33
CA LYS A 150 2.69 -18.40 21.87
C LYS A 150 3.97 -18.50 21.04
N ARG A 151 5.13 -18.30 21.68
CA ARG A 151 6.41 -18.64 21.07
C ARG A 151 6.40 -20.14 20.78
N LYS A 152 6.63 -20.49 19.52
CA LYS A 152 7.05 -21.85 19.15
C LYS A 152 8.51 -22.01 19.56
#